data_AF-A0A672NUR9-F1
#
_entry.id   AF-A0A672NUR9-F1
#
_cell.length_a   1.000
_cell.length_b   1.000
_cell.length_c   1.000
_cell.angle_alpha   90.00
_cell.angle_beta   90.00
_cell.angle_gamma   90.00
#
_symmetry.space_group_name_H-M   'P 1'
#
loop_
_entity.id
_entity.type
_entity.pdbx_description
1 polymer ?
#
loop_
_entity_poly.entity_id
_entity_poly.type
_entity_poly.pdbx_seq_one_letter_code
_entity_poly.pdbx_strand_id
1 'polypeptide(L)' 'MTTSWSDRLQNYADLPANMDGSSVKKYRREVQQRVFVNRSLAMEKIKCFGFDMDYTLAGKMNTPVFSWLMSGT' A
#
# COMPACT_ATOMS: atom_id res chain seq x y z
N MET A 1 -1.47 18.48 14.49
CA MET A 1 -0.60 17.33 14.16
C MET A 1 -1.07 16.77 12.83
N THR A 2 -0.27 16.85 11.78
CA THR A 2 -0.64 16.35 10.45
C THR A 2 -0.38 14.84 10.41
N THR A 3 -1.37 14.04 10.03
CA THR A 3 -1.18 12.60 9.82
C THR A 3 -0.19 12.37 8.68
N SER A 4 0.87 11.60 8.95
CA SER A 4 1.88 11.29 7.94
C SER A 4 1.36 10.28 6.92
N TRP A 5 2.11 10.08 5.83
CA TRP A 5 1.77 9.07 4.83
C TRP A 5 1.85 7.64 5.39
N SER A 6 2.81 7.36 6.29
CA SER A 6 2.92 6.05 6.95
C SER A 6 1.75 5.78 7.88
N ASP A 7 1.27 6.79 8.62
CA ASP A 7 0.11 6.63 9.50
C ASP A 7 -1.14 6.28 8.69
N ARG A 8 -1.29 6.89 7.50
CA ARG A 8 -2.39 6.55 6.59
C ARG A 8 -2.32 5.10 6.11
N LEU A 9 -1.14 4.63 5.73
CA LEU A 9 -0.96 3.23 5.30
C LEU A 9 -1.22 2.24 6.44
N GLN A 10 -0.76 2.55 7.65
CA GLN A 10 -1.01 1.71 8.82
C GLN A 10 -2.51 1.60 9.13
N ASN A 11 -3.24 2.72 9.09
CA ASN A 11 -4.70 2.71 9.29
C ASN A 11 -5.42 1.80 8.29
N TYR A 12 -4.97 1.73 7.03
CA TYR A 12 -5.55 0.82 6.04
C TYR A 12 -5.14 -0.64 6.27
N ALA A 13 -3.92 -0.90 6.76
CA ALA A 13 -3.43 -2.24 7.03
C ALA A 13 -4.14 -2.91 8.22
N ASP A 14 -4.60 -2.10 9.18
CA ASP A 14 -5.29 -2.61 10.38
C ASP A 14 -6.77 -2.95 10.12
N LEU A 15 -7.34 -2.55 8.97
CA LEU A 15 -8.72 -2.90 8.58
C LEU A 15 -8.78 -4.35 8.07
N PRO A 16 -9.80 -5.14 8.49
CA PRO A 16 -9.97 -6.49 7.98
C PRO A 16 -10.35 -6.47 6.49
N ALA A 17 -9.80 -7.40 5.71
CA ALA A 17 -10.16 -7.54 4.31
C ALA A 17 -11.59 -8.08 4.18
N ASN A 18 -12.48 -7.29 3.58
CA ASN A 18 -13.81 -7.74 3.23
C ASN A 18 -13.79 -8.40 1.85
N MET A 19 -13.93 -9.74 1.82
CA MET A 19 -13.91 -10.55 0.60
C MET A 19 -15.30 -10.72 -0.04
N ASP A 20 -16.34 -10.05 0.48
CA ASP A 20 -17.64 -10.08 -0.16
C ASP A 20 -17.54 -9.45 -1.57
N GLY A 21 -17.93 -10.21 -2.59
CA GLY A 21 -17.76 -9.79 -3.98
C GLY A 21 -18.52 -8.51 -4.35
N SER A 22 -19.42 -8.02 -3.50
CA SER A 22 -20.18 -6.78 -3.73
C SER A 22 -19.36 -5.53 -3.41
N SER A 23 -18.54 -5.55 -2.36
CA SER A 23 -17.68 -4.41 -1.99
C SER A 23 -16.45 -4.29 -2.89
N VAL A 24 -15.86 -5.42 -3.30
CA VAL A 24 -14.64 -5.48 -4.13
C VAL A 24 -14.88 -5.05 -5.59
N LYS A 25 -16.10 -5.28 -6.11
CA LYS A 25 -16.51 -4.97 -7.50
C LYS A 25 -17.00 -3.53 -7.71
N LYS A 26 -16.91 -2.65 -6.71
CA LYS A 26 -17.29 -1.24 -6.89
C LYS A 26 -16.36 -0.59 -7.92
N TYR A 27 -16.89 -0.28 -9.10
CA TYR A 27 -16.15 0.33 -10.22
C TYR A 27 -15.44 1.65 -9.83
N ARG A 28 -15.92 2.31 -8.77
CA ARG A 28 -15.39 3.55 -8.22
C ARG A 28 -14.94 3.37 -6.77
N ARG A 29 -13.86 2.61 -6.53
CA ARG A 29 -13.19 2.55 -5.20
C ARG A 29 -12.71 3.93 -4.77
N GLU A 30 -12.40 4.13 -3.49
CA GLU A 30 -11.75 5.37 -3.04
C GLU A 30 -10.39 5.55 -3.73
N VAL A 31 -9.96 6.80 -3.92
CA VAL A 31 -8.71 7.13 -4.65
C VAL A 31 -7.51 6.44 -4.01
N GLN A 32 -7.49 6.36 -2.68
CA GLN A 32 -6.44 5.73 -1.87
C GLN A 32 -6.33 4.20 -2.07
N GLN A 33 -7.37 3.55 -2.62
CA GLN A 33 -7.45 2.09 -2.80
C GLN A 33 -7.47 1.67 -4.28
N ARG A 34 -7.14 2.59 -5.20
CA ARG A 34 -7.11 2.32 -6.64
C ARG A 34 -5.71 1.94 -7.11
N VAL A 35 -5.66 0.99 -8.06
CA VAL A 35 -4.49 0.77 -8.91
C VAL A 35 -4.65 1.65 -10.14
N PHE A 36 -3.73 2.60 -10.35
CA PHE A 36 -3.73 3.47 -11.51
C PHE A 36 -3.03 2.79 -12.70
N VAL A 37 -3.54 3.04 -13.91
CA VAL A 37 -3.00 2.47 -15.14
C VAL A 37 -2.47 3.57 -16.04
N ASN A 38 -1.20 3.48 -16.41
CA ASN A 38 -0.60 4.35 -17.44
C ASN A 38 -0.59 3.68 -18.82
N ARG A 39 -0.61 2.34 -18.85
CA ARG A 39 -0.73 1.49 -20.05
C ARG A 39 -1.66 0.32 -19.72
N SER A 40 -2.45 -0.11 -20.70
CA SER A 40 -3.34 -1.27 -20.55
C SER A 40 -2.55 -2.53 -20.22
N LEU A 41 -3.02 -3.29 -19.22
CA LEU A 41 -2.40 -4.54 -18.77
C LEU A 41 -3.50 -5.59 -18.55
N ALA A 42 -3.38 -6.72 -19.24
CA ALA A 42 -4.29 -7.85 -19.09
C ALA A 42 -3.75 -8.81 -18.02
N MET A 43 -4.38 -8.82 -16.84
CA MET A 43 -3.90 -9.58 -15.67
C MET A 43 -3.78 -11.09 -15.96
N GLU A 44 -4.64 -11.65 -16.81
CA GLU A 44 -4.60 -13.07 -17.22
C GLU A 44 -3.31 -13.52 -17.93
N LYS A 45 -2.50 -12.57 -18.42
CA LYS A 45 -1.24 -12.86 -19.12
C LYS A 45 -0.03 -12.90 -18.19
N ILE A 46 -0.17 -12.43 -16.94
CA ILE A 46 0.93 -12.39 -15.96
C ILE A 46 1.02 -13.75 -15.26
N LYS A 47 2.16 -14.44 -15.42
CA LYS A 47 2.41 -15.76 -14.80
C LYS A 47 3.29 -15.70 -13.55
N CYS A 48 4.06 -14.63 -13.39
CA CYS A 48 5.02 -14.47 -12.30
C CYS A 48 4.81 -13.10 -11.63
N PHE A 49 4.83 -13.06 -10.31
CA PHE A 49 4.76 -11.84 -9.51
C PHE A 49 6.04 -11.74 -8.68
N GLY A 50 6.88 -10.75 -8.98
CA GLY A 50 8.08 -10.44 -8.21
C GLY A 50 7.81 -9.25 -7.29
N PHE A 51 8.33 -9.29 -6.07
CA PHE A 51 8.21 -8.21 -5.08
C PHE A 51 9.60 -7.82 -4.59
N ASP A 52 9.81 -6.51 -4.44
CA ASP A 52 10.96 -5.97 -3.71
C ASP A 52 10.63 -5.90 -2.22
N MET A 53 11.64 -5.90 -1.35
CA MET A 53 11.44 -5.95 0.10
C MET A 53 11.28 -4.55 0.69
N ASP A 54 12.30 -3.70 0.57
CA ASP A 54 12.35 -2.40 1.25
C ASP A 54 11.41 -1.40 0.58
N TYR A 55 10.65 -0.65 1.39
CA TYR A 55 9.66 0.33 0.95
C TYR A 55 8.52 -0.21 0.07
N THR A 56 8.54 -1.49 -0.30
CA THR A 56 7.48 -2.20 -1.05
C THR A 56 6.70 -3.16 -0.15
N LEU A 57 7.37 -4.13 0.48
CA LEU A 57 6.76 -5.03 1.47
C LEU A 57 6.96 -4.51 2.89
N ALA A 58 8.17 -4.05 3.20
CA ALA A 58 8.56 -3.49 4.49
C ALA A 58 8.51 -1.95 4.45
N GLY A 59 7.30 -1.39 4.51
CA GLY A 59 7.09 0.07 4.45
C GLY A 59 7.34 0.83 5.76
N LYS A 60 7.54 0.14 6.89
CA LYS A 60 7.57 0.73 8.24
C LYS A 60 8.93 1.35 8.62
N MET A 61 9.71 1.82 7.66
CA MET A 61 11.05 2.38 7.88
C MET A 61 11.09 3.91 8.02
N ASN A 62 9.98 4.64 7.82
CA ASN A 62 9.99 6.11 7.81
C ASN A 62 9.22 6.76 8.98
N THR A 63 9.16 6.12 10.14
CA THR A 63 8.81 6.86 11.36
C THR A 63 10.02 7.72 11.76
N PRO A 64 9.83 8.90 12.37
CA PRO A 64 10.95 9.73 12.82
C PRO A 64 11.93 8.91 13.66
N VAL A 65 11.44 7.97 14.49
CA VAL A 65 12.25 7.06 15.31
C VAL A 65 13.31 6.29 14.51
N PHE A 66 13.00 5.76 13.32
CA PHE A 66 13.98 5.01 12.52
C PHE A 66 14.96 5.94 11.79
N SER A 67 14.48 7.08 11.28
CA SER A 67 15.36 8.12 10.72
C SER A 67 16.37 8.63 11.76
N TRP A 68 15.93 8.85 13.01
CA TRP A 68 16.78 9.22 14.14
C TRP A 68 17.74 8.10 14.54
N LEU A 69 17.29 6.84 14.52
CA LEU A 69 18.13 5.66 14.83
C LEU A 69 19.24 5.44 13.79
N MET A 70 18.93 5.67 12.50
CA MET A 70 19.89 5.53 11.39
C MET A 70 20.80 6.76 11.24
N SER A 71 20.43 7.93 11.77
CA SER A 71 21.29 9.12 11.77
C SER A 71 22.40 9.08 12.83
N GLY A 72 22.45 8.03 13.68
CA GLY A 72 23.56 7.80 14.61
C GLY A 72 23.69 8.85 15.72
N THR A 73 22.59 9.53 16.06
CA THR A 73 22.48 10.46 17.19
C THR A 73 21.72 9.85 18.35
#